data_AF-A0AAW2JBC9-F1
#
_entry.id   AF-A0AAW2JBC9-F1
#
_cell.length_a   1.000
_cell.length_b   1.000
_cell.length_c   1.000
_cell.angle_alpha   90.00
_cell.angle_beta   90.00
_cell.angle_gamma   90.00
#
_symmetry.space_group_name_H-M   'P 1'
#
loop_
_entity.id
_entity.type
_entity.pdbx_description
1 polymer ?
#
loop_
_entity_poly.entity_id
_entity_poly.type
_entity_poly.pdbx_seq_one_letter_code
_entity_poly.pdbx_strand_id
1 'polypeptide(L)'
;MVQRSIFFGPAEISALRRRLSPHLRHCTTFELLTACIWRCRTIAISPDPNEEVRIMFTVNGRRLFNPPLPTGYYGNAFALPVAISTTGNLCKQSLDFALELVMKTKSEVTEEYIKSVADLMVIRGRPHFAVVRTYIVSDVRHSGLEDIDYGLGKAVYSGPAKGDVGVIPGLISFYVPLKDKSK
;
A
#
# COMPACT_ATOMS: atom_id res chain seq x y z
N MET A 1 1.02 -21.40 2.98
CA MET A 1 0.07 -20.30 3.22
C MET A 1 -0.85 -20.21 2.00
N VAL A 2 -2.14 -19.96 2.20
CA VAL A 2 -3.12 -19.96 1.10
C VAL A 2 -3.33 -18.53 0.59
N GLN A 3 -3.20 -18.31 -0.73
CA GLN A 3 -3.54 -17.02 -1.33
C GLN A 3 -5.06 -16.86 -1.41
N ARG A 4 -5.55 -15.70 -0.98
CA ARG A 4 -6.97 -15.33 -1.01
C ARG A 4 -7.12 -13.88 -1.49
N SER A 5 -8.22 -13.64 -2.18
CA SER A 5 -8.63 -12.29 -2.60
C SER A 5 -9.80 -11.85 -1.73
N ILE A 6 -9.79 -10.57 -1.34
CA ILE A 6 -10.90 -9.91 -0.66
C ILE A 6 -11.36 -8.79 -1.57
N PHE A 7 -12.67 -8.73 -1.83
CA PHE A 7 -13.26 -7.76 -2.74
C PHE A 7 -13.84 -6.59 -1.96
N PHE A 8 -13.49 -5.37 -2.40
CA PHE A 8 -14.01 -4.12 -1.84
C PHE A 8 -14.68 -3.32 -2.95
N GLY A 9 -16.01 -3.37 -3.00
CA GLY A 9 -16.81 -2.57 -3.90
C GLY A 9 -17.12 -1.18 -3.32
N PRO A 10 -17.86 -0.35 -4.08
CA PRO A 10 -18.28 0.98 -3.63
C PRO A 10 -19.06 0.96 -2.32
N ALA A 11 -19.86 -0.09 -2.10
CA ALA A 11 -20.66 -0.24 -0.88
C ALA A 11 -19.79 -0.50 0.35
N GLU A 12 -18.81 -1.42 0.25
CA GLU A 12 -17.87 -1.74 1.33
C GLU A 12 -16.98 -0.53 1.66
N ILE A 13 -16.44 0.14 0.64
CA ILE A 13 -15.61 1.33 0.82
C ILE A 13 -16.42 2.44 1.51
N SER A 14 -17.67 2.65 1.08
CA SER A 14 -18.56 3.64 1.67
C SER A 14 -18.92 3.28 3.12
N ALA A 15 -19.14 2.00 3.43
CA ALA A 15 -19.40 1.52 4.78
C ALA A 15 -18.19 1.77 5.70
N LEU A 16 -16.97 1.49 5.24
CA LEU A 16 -15.75 1.79 5.98
C LEU A 16 -15.59 3.30 6.22
N ARG A 17 -15.79 4.13 5.18
CA ARG A 17 -15.65 5.59 5.27
C ARG A 17 -16.66 6.22 6.25
N ARG A 18 -17.87 5.67 6.38
CA ARG A 18 -18.87 6.13 7.35
C ARG A 18 -18.45 5.94 8.81
N ARG A 19 -17.56 5.00 9.10
CA ARG A 19 -17.03 4.74 10.45
C ARG A 19 -15.95 5.73 10.88
N LEU A 20 -15.45 6.56 9.97
CA LEU A 20 -14.41 7.53 10.23
C LEU A 20 -14.97 8.84 10.79
N SER A 21 -14.18 9.52 11.62
CA SER A 21 -14.43 10.91 12.00
C SER A 21 -14.56 11.81 10.76
N PRO A 22 -15.43 12.84 10.78
CA PRO A 22 -15.71 13.68 9.61
C PRO A 22 -14.46 14.25 8.94
N HIS A 23 -13.47 14.67 9.71
CA HIS A 23 -12.24 15.26 9.21
C HIS A 23 -11.35 14.25 8.48
N LEU A 24 -11.50 12.94 8.65
CA LEU A 24 -10.72 11.90 7.95
C LEU A 24 -11.43 11.30 6.73
N ARG A 25 -12.70 11.69 6.50
CA ARG A 25 -13.49 11.16 5.38
C ARG A 25 -12.98 11.59 4.01
N HIS A 26 -12.04 12.53 3.93
CA HIS A 26 -11.40 12.96 2.68
C HIS A 26 -10.24 12.05 2.25
N CYS A 27 -9.86 11.03 3.05
CA CYS A 27 -8.82 10.08 2.70
C CYS A 27 -9.08 9.39 1.34
N THR A 28 -8.02 8.92 0.72
CA THR A 28 -8.08 8.09 -0.49
C THR A 28 -8.54 6.67 -0.15
N THR A 29 -9.13 5.97 -1.12
CA THR A 29 -9.45 4.53 -0.97
C THR A 29 -8.22 3.71 -0.62
N PHE A 30 -7.06 4.06 -1.17
CA PHE A 30 -5.79 3.42 -0.82
C PHE A 30 -5.49 3.54 0.68
N GLU A 31 -5.48 4.76 1.23
CA GLU A 31 -5.18 5.00 2.66
C GLU A 31 -6.18 4.27 3.56
N LEU A 32 -7.47 4.35 3.24
CA LEU A 32 -8.52 3.70 4.01
C LEU A 32 -8.35 2.17 4.06
N LEU A 33 -8.16 1.53 2.92
CA LEU A 33 -8.00 0.07 2.86
C LEU A 33 -6.68 -0.37 3.52
N THR A 34 -5.60 0.38 3.32
CA THR A 34 -4.29 0.10 3.91
C THR A 34 -4.36 0.14 5.43
N ALA A 35 -5.01 1.17 6.00
CA ALA A 35 -5.24 1.26 7.45
C ALA A 35 -6.13 0.13 7.97
N CYS A 36 -7.24 -0.17 7.27
CA CYS A 36 -8.14 -1.26 7.64
C CYS A 36 -7.44 -2.61 7.67
N ILE A 37 -6.74 -2.95 6.60
CA ILE A 37 -6.09 -4.26 6.44
C ILE A 37 -4.90 -4.38 7.39
N TRP A 38 -4.12 -3.30 7.61
CA TRP A 38 -3.05 -3.32 8.60
C TRP A 38 -3.59 -3.68 9.99
N ARG A 39 -4.64 -2.98 10.42
CA ARG A 39 -5.28 -3.21 11.72
C ARG A 39 -5.89 -4.62 11.81
N CYS A 40 -6.68 -5.03 10.82
CA CYS A 40 -7.29 -6.36 10.78
C CYS A 40 -6.26 -7.49 10.79
N ARG A 41 -5.18 -7.35 10.00
CA ARG A 41 -4.09 -8.33 9.95
C ARG A 41 -3.39 -8.44 11.30
N THR A 42 -3.08 -7.31 11.94
CA THR A 42 -2.44 -7.31 13.26
C THR A 42 -3.33 -7.95 14.32
N ILE A 43 -4.64 -7.65 14.33
CA ILE A 43 -5.61 -8.31 15.22
C ILE A 43 -5.64 -9.82 14.98
N ALA A 44 -5.68 -10.25 13.72
CA ALA A 44 -5.78 -11.67 13.37
C ALA A 44 -4.51 -12.47 13.72
N ILE A 45 -3.33 -11.86 13.59
CA ILE A 45 -2.06 -12.49 13.97
C ILE A 45 -1.86 -12.48 15.50
N SER A 46 -2.41 -11.48 16.19
CA SER A 46 -2.31 -11.26 17.63
C SER A 46 -0.87 -11.38 18.19
N PRO A 47 0.10 -10.57 17.72
CA PRO A 47 1.43 -10.52 18.34
C PRO A 47 1.40 -10.03 19.80
N ASP A 48 2.55 -9.99 20.47
CA ASP A 48 2.64 -9.39 21.80
C ASP A 48 2.20 -7.91 21.75
N PRO A 49 1.41 -7.42 22.72
CA PRO A 49 0.90 -6.04 22.72
C PRO A 49 1.99 -4.96 22.64
N ASN A 50 3.19 -5.23 23.13
CA ASN A 50 4.32 -4.30 23.11
C ASN A 50 5.20 -4.45 21.86
N GLU A 51 4.97 -5.49 21.04
CA GLU A 51 5.73 -5.72 19.82
C GLU A 51 5.39 -4.65 18.77
N GLU A 52 6.42 -4.16 18.08
CA GLU A 52 6.25 -3.22 16.99
C GLU A 52 5.74 -3.92 15.73
N VAL A 53 4.70 -3.34 15.13
CA VAL A 53 4.16 -3.74 13.83
C VAL A 53 4.35 -2.61 12.84
N ARG A 54 4.64 -2.98 11.59
CA ARG A 54 5.01 -2.03 10.53
C ARG A 54 4.13 -2.24 9.32
N ILE A 55 3.72 -1.14 8.70
CA ILE A 55 3.20 -1.19 7.33
C ILE A 55 4.06 -0.34 6.41
N MET A 56 4.48 -0.94 5.30
CA MET A 56 5.20 -0.27 4.22
C MET A 56 4.33 -0.28 2.97
N PHE A 57 4.47 0.74 2.13
CA PHE A 57 3.77 0.77 0.87
C PHE A 57 4.50 1.54 -0.22
N THR A 58 4.25 1.18 -1.47
CA THR A 58 4.89 1.83 -2.62
C THR A 58 4.29 3.21 -2.90
N VAL A 59 5.13 4.25 -2.89
CA VAL A 59 4.75 5.61 -3.32
C VAL A 59 5.47 5.95 -4.63
N ASN A 60 4.71 6.18 -5.70
CA ASN A 60 5.24 6.52 -7.01
C ASN A 60 5.81 7.96 -7.02
N GLY A 61 7.11 8.07 -7.23
CA GLY A 61 7.85 9.32 -7.18
C GLY A 61 7.85 10.13 -8.48
N ARG A 62 7.42 9.54 -9.60
CA ARG A 62 7.61 10.16 -10.93
C ARG A 62 7.04 11.57 -11.05
N ARG A 63 5.92 11.83 -10.37
CA ARG A 63 5.24 13.13 -10.38
C ARG A 63 5.67 14.08 -9.27
N LEU A 64 6.54 13.64 -8.35
CA LEU A 64 6.99 14.45 -7.23
C LEU A 64 8.15 15.39 -7.60
N PHE A 65 8.93 15.03 -8.62
CA PHE A 65 10.05 15.86 -9.08
C PHE A 65 9.59 17.17 -9.73
N ASN A 66 10.43 18.19 -9.65
CA ASN A 66 10.26 19.44 -10.36
C ASN A 66 11.46 19.73 -11.31
N PRO A 67 11.32 19.55 -12.63
CA PRO A 67 10.13 19.08 -13.33
C PRO A 67 9.84 17.59 -13.10
N PRO A 68 8.60 17.11 -13.31
CA PRO A 68 8.27 15.69 -13.21
C PRO A 68 9.14 14.83 -14.12
N LEU A 69 9.34 13.56 -13.75
CA LEU A 69 10.03 12.63 -14.63
C LEU A 69 9.24 12.48 -15.95
N PRO A 70 9.93 12.32 -17.10
CA PRO A 70 9.29 12.25 -18.40
C PRO A 70 8.22 11.16 -18.47
N THR A 71 7.15 11.46 -19.21
CA THR A 71 6.19 10.42 -19.61
C THR A 71 6.93 9.35 -20.40
N GLY A 72 6.74 8.07 -20.02
CA GLY A 72 7.47 6.94 -20.59
C GLY A 72 8.78 6.59 -19.89
N TYR A 73 9.15 7.27 -18.78
CA TYR A 73 10.30 6.85 -17.97
C TYR A 73 10.15 5.40 -17.50
N TYR A 74 10.97 4.52 -18.08
CA TYR A 74 10.88 3.06 -17.91
C TYR A 74 11.51 2.56 -16.59
N GLY A 75 12.38 3.37 -15.98
CA GLY A 75 13.09 2.99 -14.75
C GLY A 75 12.21 3.00 -13.49
N ASN A 76 12.80 2.57 -12.36
CA ASN A 76 12.17 2.60 -11.05
C ASN A 76 12.30 4.00 -10.43
N ALA A 77 11.17 4.58 -10.00
CA ALA A 77 11.12 5.84 -9.27
C ALA A 77 10.01 5.77 -8.23
N PHE A 78 10.30 5.14 -7.10
CA PHE A 78 9.38 5.02 -5.97
C PHE A 78 10.15 4.95 -4.66
N ALA A 79 9.45 5.22 -3.56
CA ALA A 79 9.92 4.96 -2.20
C ALA A 79 8.99 3.99 -1.47
N LEU A 80 9.52 3.39 -0.40
CA LEU A 80 8.78 2.54 0.53
C LEU A 80 8.80 3.18 1.93
N PRO A 81 8.02 4.24 2.20
CA PRO A 81 7.88 4.77 3.54
C PRO A 81 7.26 3.73 4.47
N VAL A 82 7.48 3.90 5.78
CA VAL A 82 7.04 2.97 6.81
C VAL A 82 6.24 3.69 7.90
N ALA A 83 5.06 3.17 8.21
CA ALA A 83 4.31 3.54 9.41
C ALA A 83 4.55 2.46 10.47
N ILE A 84 4.80 2.89 11.71
CA ILE A 84 5.15 2.01 12.84
C ILE A 84 4.17 2.28 13.98
N SER A 85 3.71 1.20 14.63
CA SER A 85 2.95 1.27 15.88
C SER A 85 3.23 0.03 16.72
N THR A 86 2.73 -0.01 17.95
CA THR A 86 2.68 -1.25 18.73
C THR A 86 1.40 -2.02 18.42
N THR A 87 1.44 -3.35 18.56
CA THR A 87 0.25 -4.19 18.44
C THR A 87 -0.89 -3.68 19.33
N GLY A 88 -0.59 -3.35 20.59
CA GLY A 88 -1.55 -2.88 21.57
C GLY A 88 -2.25 -1.60 21.13
N ASN A 89 -1.50 -0.60 20.64
CA ASN A 89 -2.08 0.65 20.17
C ASN A 89 -2.93 0.43 18.92
N LEU A 90 -2.40 -0.28 17.93
CA LEU A 90 -3.09 -0.51 16.67
C LEU A 90 -4.39 -1.31 16.85
N CYS A 91 -4.41 -2.29 17.76
CA CYS A 91 -5.59 -3.11 18.03
C CYS A 91 -6.65 -2.38 18.88
N LYS A 92 -6.24 -1.63 19.91
CA LYS A 92 -7.17 -1.00 20.87
C LYS A 92 -7.72 0.34 20.37
N GLN A 93 -6.96 1.09 19.58
CA GLN A 93 -7.41 2.38 19.05
C GLN A 93 -8.36 2.21 17.85
N SER A 94 -9.02 3.31 17.50
CA SER A 94 -9.94 3.41 16.37
C SER A 94 -9.22 3.20 15.04
N LEU A 95 -10.01 2.96 13.98
CA LEU A 95 -9.49 2.95 12.61
C LEU A 95 -8.85 4.29 12.24
N ASP A 96 -9.38 5.39 12.77
CA ASP A 96 -8.88 6.75 12.59
C ASP A 96 -7.39 6.85 12.93
N PHE A 97 -6.97 6.27 14.06
CA PHE A 97 -5.55 6.26 14.45
C PHE A 97 -4.65 5.57 13.41
N ALA A 98 -5.05 4.39 12.93
CA ALA A 98 -4.29 3.68 11.89
C ALA A 98 -4.27 4.46 10.57
N LEU A 99 -5.38 5.13 10.24
CA LEU A 99 -5.52 5.94 9.05
C LEU A 99 -4.64 7.19 9.09
N GLU A 100 -4.61 7.89 10.22
CA GLU A 100 -3.74 9.05 10.42
C GLU A 100 -2.27 8.70 10.25
N LEU A 101 -1.83 7.56 10.81
CA LEU A 101 -0.46 7.06 10.61
C LEU A 101 -0.16 6.82 9.13
N VAL A 102 -1.05 6.14 8.40
CA VAL A 102 -0.86 5.87 6.96
C VAL A 102 -0.85 7.17 6.15
N MET A 103 -1.77 8.11 6.43
CA MET A 103 -1.85 9.40 5.75
C MET A 103 -0.59 10.23 6.00
N LYS A 104 -0.15 10.32 7.26
CA LYS A 104 1.07 11.03 7.64
C LYS A 104 2.29 10.43 6.92
N THR A 105 2.53 9.13 7.06
CA THR A 105 3.66 8.43 6.43
C THR A 105 3.67 8.59 4.91
N LYS A 106 2.50 8.58 4.25
CA LYS A 106 2.42 8.81 2.81
C LYS A 106 2.76 10.26 2.44
N SER A 107 2.30 11.23 3.23
CA SER A 107 2.53 12.67 3.00
C SER A 107 3.98 13.10 3.19
N GLU A 108 4.77 12.34 3.96
CA GLU A 108 6.20 12.58 4.17
C GLU A 108 7.05 12.29 2.92
N VAL A 109 6.51 11.58 1.91
CA VAL A 109 7.23 11.29 0.68
C VAL A 109 7.18 12.48 -0.27
N THR A 110 8.22 13.31 -0.20
CA THR A 110 8.47 14.44 -1.09
C THR A 110 9.55 14.14 -2.14
N GLU A 111 9.86 15.10 -3.00
CA GLU A 111 11.03 15.00 -3.90
C GLU A 111 12.33 14.80 -3.11
N GLU A 112 12.53 15.57 -2.04
CA GLU A 112 13.69 15.49 -1.15
C GLU A 112 13.78 14.13 -0.46
N TYR A 113 12.64 13.57 -0.04
CA TYR A 113 12.58 12.23 0.53
C TYR A 113 13.12 11.19 -0.47
N ILE A 114 12.68 11.25 -1.73
CA ILE A 114 13.13 10.29 -2.76
C ILE A 114 14.62 10.45 -3.07
N LYS A 115 15.11 11.69 -3.17
CA LYS A 115 16.55 11.95 -3.35
C LYS A 115 17.35 11.41 -2.17
N SER A 116 16.90 11.65 -0.94
CA SER A 116 17.54 11.14 0.27
C SER A 116 17.57 9.60 0.31
N VAL A 117 16.49 8.93 -0.11
CA VAL A 117 16.48 7.47 -0.25
C VAL A 117 17.51 7.03 -1.28
N ALA A 118 17.61 7.70 -2.43
CA ALA A 118 18.61 7.36 -3.45
C ALA A 118 20.05 7.51 -2.92
N ASP A 119 20.35 8.60 -2.22
CA ASP A 119 21.65 8.83 -1.58
C ASP A 119 21.95 7.76 -0.53
N LEU A 120 20.97 7.41 0.31
CA LEU A 120 21.10 6.34 1.30
C LEU A 120 21.45 5.00 0.65
N MET A 121 20.83 4.67 -0.48
CA MET A 121 21.11 3.42 -1.21
C MET A 121 22.55 3.37 -1.73
N VAL A 122 23.12 4.51 -2.15
CA VAL A 122 24.53 4.60 -2.57
C VAL A 122 25.47 4.51 -1.36
N ILE A 123 25.22 5.29 -0.32
CA ILE A 123 26.10 5.39 0.86
C ILE A 123 26.14 4.09 1.66
N ARG A 124 24.99 3.41 1.79
CA ARG A 124 24.84 2.21 2.65
C ARG A 124 24.73 0.90 1.88
N GLY A 125 24.94 0.92 0.56
CA GLY A 125 24.92 -0.29 -0.26
C GLY A 125 23.58 -1.02 -0.26
N ARG A 126 22.48 -0.27 -0.38
CA ARG A 126 21.09 -0.78 -0.38
C ARG A 126 20.73 -1.60 0.88
N PRO A 127 20.58 -0.93 2.04
CA PRO A 127 20.29 -1.61 3.29
C PRO A 127 18.96 -2.37 3.24
N HIS A 128 18.90 -3.51 3.93
CA HIS A 128 17.67 -4.28 4.10
C HIS A 128 16.71 -3.56 5.06
N PHE A 129 15.41 -3.69 4.83
CA PHE A 129 14.39 -3.28 5.79
C PHE A 129 14.09 -4.38 6.80
N ALA A 130 13.55 -4.00 7.97
CA ALA A 130 13.11 -4.97 8.97
C ALA A 130 11.93 -5.80 8.42
N VAL A 131 12.09 -7.13 8.38
CA VAL A 131 11.07 -8.05 7.84
C VAL A 131 10.06 -8.47 8.91
N VAL A 132 10.54 -8.68 10.14
CA VAL A 132 9.71 -9.15 11.25
C VAL A 132 8.61 -8.14 11.54
N ARG A 133 7.37 -8.62 11.58
CA ARG A 133 6.15 -7.81 11.78
C ARG A 133 5.93 -6.69 10.76
N THR A 134 6.59 -6.78 9.61
CA THR A 134 6.33 -5.89 8.49
C THR A 134 5.25 -6.48 7.60
N TYR A 135 4.37 -5.61 7.14
CA TYR A 135 3.38 -5.90 6.11
C TYR A 135 3.53 -4.88 5.00
N ILE A 136 3.57 -5.32 3.75
CA ILE A 136 3.81 -4.48 2.58
C ILE A 136 2.55 -4.45 1.73
N VAL A 137 2.16 -3.27 1.26
CA VAL A 137 1.07 -3.11 0.29
C VAL A 137 1.58 -2.41 -0.95
N SER A 138 1.22 -2.93 -2.13
CA SER A 138 1.46 -2.25 -3.40
C SER A 138 0.16 -2.07 -4.16
N ASP A 139 -0.04 -0.88 -4.70
CA ASP A 139 -1.25 -0.53 -5.47
C ASP A 139 -0.94 -0.55 -6.97
N VAL A 140 -1.46 -1.56 -7.66
CA VAL A 140 -1.27 -1.75 -9.10
C VAL A 140 -2.53 -1.43 -9.91
N ARG A 141 -3.56 -0.86 -9.28
CA ARG A 141 -4.82 -0.42 -9.92
C ARG A 141 -4.65 0.67 -10.97
N HIS A 142 -3.49 1.33 -10.97
CA HIS A 142 -3.18 2.43 -11.88
C HIS A 142 -2.03 2.10 -12.83
N SER A 143 -1.75 0.81 -13.03
CA SER A 143 -0.69 0.34 -13.94
C SER A 143 -1.05 0.49 -15.42
N GLY A 144 -2.34 0.55 -15.76
CA GLY A 144 -2.82 0.66 -17.15
C GLY A 144 -2.71 -0.65 -17.95
N LEU A 145 -2.29 -1.74 -17.29
CA LEU A 145 -2.14 -3.05 -17.91
C LEU A 145 -3.49 -3.60 -18.42
N GLU A 146 -4.60 -3.22 -17.78
CA GLU A 146 -5.96 -3.59 -18.19
C GLU A 146 -6.44 -2.88 -19.46
N ASP A 147 -5.74 -1.83 -19.91
CA ASP A 147 -6.08 -1.05 -21.10
C ASP A 147 -5.23 -1.42 -22.32
N ILE A 148 -4.29 -2.35 -22.17
CA ILE A 148 -3.49 -2.87 -23.28
C ILE A 148 -4.38 -3.74 -24.18
N ASP A 149 -4.37 -3.45 -25.48
CA ASP A 149 -5.08 -4.20 -26.52
C ASP A 149 -4.08 -4.64 -27.60
N TYR A 150 -3.91 -5.95 -27.74
CA TYR A 150 -3.06 -6.57 -28.77
C TYR A 150 -3.83 -6.93 -30.06
N GLY A 151 -5.03 -6.37 -30.25
CA GLY A 151 -5.96 -6.74 -31.31
C GLY A 151 -6.96 -7.84 -30.88
N LEU A 152 -6.99 -8.18 -29.58
CA LEU A 152 -7.86 -9.21 -28.98
C LEU A 152 -8.88 -8.59 -28.01
N GLY A 153 -8.91 -7.26 -27.90
CA GLY A 153 -9.67 -6.53 -26.90
C GLY A 153 -8.89 -6.35 -25.59
N LYS A 154 -9.44 -5.51 -24.70
CA LYS A 154 -8.86 -5.20 -23.39
C LYS A 154 -8.84 -6.39 -22.46
N ALA A 155 -7.84 -6.42 -21.56
CA ALA A 155 -7.73 -7.48 -20.57
C ALA A 155 -8.93 -7.52 -19.62
N VAL A 156 -9.44 -8.73 -19.35
CA VAL A 156 -10.50 -8.98 -18.36
C VAL A 156 -9.96 -8.87 -16.94
N TYR A 157 -8.70 -9.25 -16.74
CA TYR A 157 -7.99 -9.19 -15.48
C TYR A 157 -6.54 -8.79 -15.73
N SER A 158 -6.01 -7.95 -14.85
CA SER A 158 -4.59 -7.62 -14.77
C SER A 158 -4.18 -7.59 -13.31
N GLY A 159 -3.08 -8.26 -12.98
CA GLY A 159 -2.57 -8.35 -11.63
C GLY A 159 -1.37 -9.28 -11.53
N PRO A 160 -0.73 -9.33 -10.35
CA PRO A 160 0.40 -10.21 -10.13
C PRO A 160 -0.04 -11.68 -10.19
N ALA A 161 0.77 -12.53 -10.84
CA ALA A 161 0.50 -13.96 -10.96
C ALA A 161 0.44 -14.68 -9.60
N LYS A 162 1.14 -14.15 -8.59
CA LYS A 162 1.12 -14.59 -7.20
C LYS A 162 1.02 -13.38 -6.29
N GLY A 163 0.23 -13.49 -5.23
CA GLY A 163 0.05 -12.44 -4.23
C GLY A 163 1.23 -12.27 -3.28
N ASP A 164 2.33 -12.98 -3.53
CA ASP A 164 3.54 -12.96 -2.73
C ASP A 164 4.76 -12.67 -3.62
N VAL A 165 5.66 -11.83 -3.14
CA VAL A 165 6.92 -11.48 -3.81
C VAL A 165 8.05 -11.94 -2.91
N GLY A 166 8.51 -13.18 -3.13
CA GLY A 166 9.74 -13.70 -2.54
C GLY A 166 9.55 -14.85 -1.57
N VAL A 167 10.51 -14.97 -0.64
CA VAL A 167 10.75 -16.14 0.22
C VAL A 167 9.88 -16.14 1.49
N ILE A 168 9.09 -15.09 1.73
CA ILE A 168 8.42 -14.84 3.02
C ILE A 168 6.90 -14.77 2.86
N PRO A 169 6.20 -15.90 3.09
CA PRO A 169 4.75 -15.99 2.99
C PRO A 169 4.01 -14.89 3.74
N GLY A 170 3.16 -14.16 3.03
CA GLY A 170 2.23 -13.19 3.60
C GLY A 170 2.87 -11.85 3.98
N LEU A 171 4.07 -11.56 3.49
CA LEU A 171 4.74 -10.27 3.66
C LEU A 171 4.03 -9.16 2.86
N ILE A 172 3.56 -9.45 1.65
CA ILE A 172 3.02 -8.45 0.73
C ILE A 172 1.57 -8.73 0.33
N SER A 173 0.83 -7.68 -0.01
CA SER A 173 -0.46 -7.78 -0.70
C SER A 173 -0.58 -6.69 -1.76
N PHE A 174 -1.44 -6.97 -2.74
CA PHE A 174 -1.63 -6.11 -3.90
C PHE A 174 -3.07 -5.63 -3.99
N TYR A 175 -3.24 -4.34 -4.25
CA TYR A 175 -4.52 -3.83 -4.74
C TYR A 175 -4.52 -3.93 -6.25
N VAL A 176 -5.44 -4.73 -6.77
CA VAL A 176 -5.60 -5.01 -8.20
C VAL A 176 -6.91 -4.41 -8.70
N PRO A 177 -6.96 -3.93 -9.95
CA PRO A 177 -8.21 -3.46 -10.53
C PRO A 177 -9.13 -4.65 -10.77
N LEU A 178 -10.41 -4.50 -10.44
CA LEU A 178 -11.45 -5.47 -10.78
C LEU A 178 -12.50 -4.74 -11.62
N LYS A 179 -12.72 -5.22 -12.84
CA LYS A 179 -13.90 -4.86 -13.63
C LYS A 179 -14.94 -5.96 -13.40
N ASP A 180 -15.98 -5.63 -12.64
CA ASP A 180 -17.13 -6.52 -12.52
C ASP A 180 -17.95 -6.42 -13.82
N LYS A 181 -18.11 -7.55 -14.53
CA LYS A 181 -18.92 -7.63 -15.77
C LYS A 181 -20.40 -7.93 -15.49
N SER A 182 -20.84 -7.87 -14.24
CA SER A 182 -22.22 -8.22 -13.84
C SER A 182 -23.22 -7.04 -13.81
N LYS A 183 -23.03 -6.03 -14.66
CA LYS A 183 -24.06 -5.03 -15.01
C LYS A 183 -23.97 -4.60 -16.46
#